data_AF-A0AB74C0D8-F1
#
_entry.id   AF-A0AB74C0D8-F1
#
_cell.length_a   1.000
_cell.length_b   1.000
_cell.length_c   1.000
_cell.angle_alpha   90.00
_cell.angle_beta   90.00
_cell.angle_gamma   90.00
#
_symmetry.space_group_name_H-M   'P 1'
#
loop_
_entity.id
_entity.type
_entity.pdbx_description
1 polymer ?
#
loop_
_entity_poly.entity_id
_entity_poly.type
_entity_poly.pdbx_seq_one_letter_code
_entity_poly.pdbx_strand_id
1 'polypeptide(L)'
;MWLRSKHTLAAALGVSLVAAVTQLSDNQMESFLGQGGVELADRYAPMWFFGQALNHPPCYPTWAFGGSPTSNDVYDSNHKTPAAPQCEYPDVGCKCRNPGVAINNAGPDFPIYYTFKRCSDTEVRVVYNLFYEKDGAKVAGIIDTGHDYDWERVIIIHSRDDNKMWAPSRALLSSHSGYHNLAWGDIQNTLTTEEIQAGAANDPNGVRNNDHPKVYVSWSKHAHFDTRNTGWNDPLSQSTDNAFRSNDWWHYVSKKNYVLSDNSTDAGKALGSVDWGSATSNPPYVQQNVCTAENS
;
A
#
# COMPACT_ATOMS: atom_id res chain seq x y z
N MET A 1 36.17 -16.62 52.51
CA MET A 1 35.24 -15.46 52.46
C MET A 1 35.32 -14.89 51.05
N TRP A 2 34.25 -15.08 50.26
CA TRP A 2 34.23 -14.80 48.82
C TRP A 2 33.80 -13.34 48.57
N LEU A 3 34.62 -12.56 47.85
CA LEU A 3 34.33 -11.19 47.47
C LEU A 3 33.26 -11.18 46.35
N ARG A 4 32.08 -10.65 46.65
CA ARG A 4 31.03 -10.39 45.66
C ARG A 4 31.35 -9.11 44.90
N SER A 5 31.78 -9.25 43.66
CA SER A 5 31.84 -8.17 42.68
C SER A 5 30.41 -7.76 42.29
N LYS A 6 30.05 -6.49 42.48
CA LYS A 6 28.78 -5.93 42.01
C LYS A 6 29.01 -5.34 40.62
N HIS A 7 28.51 -6.01 39.59
CA HIS A 7 28.42 -5.43 38.26
C HIS A 7 27.14 -4.60 38.17
N THR A 8 27.29 -3.29 38.08
CA THR A 8 26.22 -2.35 37.77
C THR A 8 25.95 -2.46 36.27
N LEU A 9 24.88 -3.15 35.86
CA LEU A 9 24.37 -3.05 34.49
C LEU A 9 23.70 -1.67 34.34
N ALA A 10 24.34 -0.77 33.61
CA ALA A 10 23.66 0.41 33.09
C ALA A 10 22.82 -0.03 31.89
N ALA A 11 21.49 -0.05 32.06
CA ALA A 11 20.57 -0.20 30.95
C ALA A 11 20.63 1.10 30.11
N ALA A 12 21.18 1.01 28.90
CA ALA A 12 21.09 2.09 27.93
C ALA A 12 19.64 2.18 27.43
N LEU A 13 18.88 3.16 27.94
CA LEU A 13 17.63 3.58 27.34
C LEU A 13 17.97 4.24 25.99
N GLY A 14 17.76 3.51 24.90
CA GLY A 14 17.82 4.06 23.55
C GLY A 14 16.79 5.16 23.40
N VAL A 15 17.23 6.39 23.22
CA VAL A 15 16.37 7.51 22.85
C VAL A 15 15.96 7.28 21.39
N SER A 16 14.72 6.83 21.16
CA SER A 16 14.12 6.86 19.81
C SER A 16 13.92 8.32 19.44
N LEU A 17 14.80 8.87 18.60
CA LEU A 17 14.59 10.17 17.97
C LEU A 17 13.36 10.04 17.07
N VAL A 18 12.23 10.58 17.51
CA VAL A 18 11.05 10.75 16.64
C VAL A 18 11.42 11.87 15.68
N ALA A 19 11.72 11.51 14.42
CA ALA A 19 11.85 12.51 13.37
C ALA A 19 10.45 13.11 13.11
N ALA A 20 10.41 14.41 12.87
CA ALA A 20 9.16 15.03 12.43
C ALA A 20 8.98 14.81 10.93
N VAL A 21 7.74 14.68 10.48
CA VAL A 21 7.39 14.58 9.07
C VAL A 21 8.04 15.71 8.29
N THR A 22 8.71 15.36 7.20
CA THR A 22 9.37 16.33 6.34
C THR A 22 8.32 17.21 5.70
N GLN A 23 8.47 18.53 5.79
CA GLN A 23 7.54 19.48 5.17
C GLN A 23 8.07 19.98 3.80
N LEU A 24 7.16 20.43 2.94
CA LEU A 24 7.46 21.05 1.65
C LEU A 24 6.97 22.49 1.61
N SER A 25 7.77 23.41 1.08
CA SER A 25 7.29 24.75 0.73
C SER A 25 6.32 24.73 -0.46
N ASP A 26 5.53 25.79 -0.64
CA ASP A 26 4.71 26.00 -1.85
C ASP A 26 5.49 25.77 -3.16
N ASN A 27 6.69 26.35 -3.27
CA ASN A 27 7.52 26.20 -4.48
C ASN A 27 7.92 24.73 -4.74
N GLN A 28 8.20 23.97 -3.69
CA GLN A 28 8.51 22.54 -3.82
C GLN A 28 7.28 21.74 -4.23
N MET A 29 6.12 22.01 -3.61
CA MET A 29 4.86 21.38 -3.97
C MET A 29 4.53 21.64 -5.44
N GLU A 30 4.53 22.90 -5.89
CA GLU A 30 4.25 23.23 -7.30
C GLU A 30 5.26 22.59 -8.26
N SER A 31 6.54 22.57 -7.89
CA SER A 31 7.57 21.91 -8.69
C SER A 31 7.31 20.40 -8.83
N PHE A 32 6.95 19.72 -7.74
CA PHE A 32 6.66 18.28 -7.76
C PHE A 32 5.44 17.97 -8.62
N LEU A 33 4.35 18.76 -8.49
CA LEU A 33 3.15 18.58 -9.30
C LEU A 33 3.40 18.88 -10.79
N GLY A 34 4.18 19.93 -11.08
CA GLY A 34 4.56 20.30 -12.45
C GLY A 34 5.43 19.25 -13.15
N GLN A 35 6.09 18.37 -12.39
CA GLN A 35 6.89 17.24 -12.87
C GLN A 35 6.10 15.92 -12.89
N GLY A 36 4.77 15.98 -12.90
CA GLY A 36 3.91 14.80 -12.94
C GLY A 36 3.71 14.12 -11.58
N GLY A 37 4.08 14.78 -10.47
CA GLY A 37 3.74 14.33 -9.12
C GLY A 37 4.58 13.18 -8.57
N VAL A 38 5.47 12.57 -9.35
CA VAL A 38 6.25 11.39 -8.91
C VAL A 38 7.12 11.67 -7.67
N GLU A 39 7.71 12.86 -7.57
CA GLU A 39 8.53 13.23 -6.42
C GLU A 39 7.69 13.41 -5.14
N LEU A 40 6.46 13.91 -5.27
CA LEU A 40 5.52 13.96 -4.15
C LEU A 40 5.07 12.55 -3.76
N ALA A 41 4.78 11.71 -4.75
CA ALA A 41 4.33 10.34 -4.53
C ALA A 41 5.40 9.49 -3.80
N ASP A 42 6.67 9.64 -4.17
CA ASP A 42 7.79 8.95 -3.52
C ASP A 42 8.05 9.49 -2.10
N ARG A 43 7.97 10.82 -1.90
CA ARG A 43 8.31 11.46 -0.62
C ARG A 43 7.58 10.89 0.57
N TYR A 44 6.30 10.55 0.42
CA TYR A 44 5.47 10.02 1.50
C TYR A 44 4.96 8.60 1.19
N ALA A 45 5.66 7.88 0.30
CA ALA A 45 5.22 6.59 -0.20
C ALA A 45 4.97 5.57 0.92
N PRO A 46 3.90 4.76 0.82
CA PRO A 46 3.71 3.63 1.72
C PRO A 46 4.83 2.60 1.64
N MET A 47 5.16 2.03 2.80
CA MET A 47 5.92 0.78 2.90
C MET A 47 4.95 -0.39 2.95
N TRP A 48 4.98 -1.28 1.96
CA TRP A 48 3.99 -2.34 1.81
C TRP A 48 4.42 -3.62 2.53
N PHE A 49 3.50 -4.21 3.28
CA PHE A 49 3.71 -5.47 4.01
C PHE A 49 2.67 -6.51 3.60
N PHE A 50 3.15 -7.72 3.38
CA PHE A 50 2.35 -8.86 2.95
C PHE A 50 2.63 -10.04 3.87
N GLY A 51 1.64 -10.92 3.98
CA GLY A 51 1.68 -12.04 4.91
C GLY A 51 1.09 -13.32 4.35
N GLN A 52 1.58 -14.45 4.82
CA GLN A 52 0.94 -15.75 4.61
C GLN A 52 0.28 -16.23 5.90
N ALA A 53 -0.86 -16.91 5.77
CA ALA A 53 -1.44 -17.68 6.86
C ALA A 53 -1.58 -19.14 6.45
N LEU A 54 -1.54 -20.04 7.43
CA LEU A 54 -1.69 -21.49 7.21
C LEU A 54 -0.72 -22.08 6.16
N ASN A 55 0.45 -21.44 5.96
CA ASN A 55 1.46 -21.76 4.94
C ASN A 55 1.01 -21.56 3.49
N HIS A 56 0.01 -20.72 3.25
CA HIS A 56 -0.43 -20.34 1.91
C HIS A 56 -0.13 -18.85 1.67
N PRO A 57 0.59 -18.48 0.59
CA PRO A 57 0.86 -17.08 0.28
C PRO A 57 -0.40 -16.33 -0.18
N PRO A 58 -0.39 -14.98 -0.17
CA PRO A 58 -1.44 -14.17 -0.78
C PRO A 58 -1.28 -14.13 -2.30
N CYS A 59 -2.30 -13.60 -3.00
CA CYS A 59 -2.02 -12.96 -4.29
C CYS A 59 -1.20 -11.69 -4.06
N TYR A 60 -0.24 -11.46 -4.94
CA TYR A 60 0.70 -10.36 -4.83
C TYR A 60 0.46 -9.36 -5.95
N PRO A 61 0.69 -8.04 -5.74
CA PRO A 61 0.45 -7.06 -6.77
C PRO A 61 1.20 -7.38 -8.06
N THR A 62 0.57 -7.13 -9.20
CA THR A 62 1.14 -7.44 -10.51
C THR A 62 0.84 -6.34 -11.53
N TRP A 63 1.36 -6.53 -12.73
CA TRP A 63 1.16 -5.66 -13.87
C TRP A 63 -0.22 -5.88 -14.50
N ALA A 64 -0.91 -4.79 -14.83
CA ALA A 64 -2.25 -4.80 -15.39
C ALA A 64 -2.27 -5.10 -16.90
N PHE A 65 -1.15 -4.87 -17.59
CA PHE A 65 -1.04 -5.02 -19.04
C PHE A 65 0.23 -5.79 -19.46
N GLY A 66 0.43 -6.97 -18.88
CA GLY A 66 1.44 -7.94 -19.32
C GLY A 66 2.90 -7.56 -19.00
N GLY A 67 3.13 -6.51 -18.20
CA GLY A 67 4.45 -6.17 -17.67
C GLY A 67 5.04 -7.22 -16.72
N SER A 68 6.28 -7.00 -16.30
CA SER A 68 7.02 -7.88 -15.38
C SER A 68 8.11 -7.09 -14.62
N PRO A 69 8.83 -7.69 -13.66
CA PRO A 69 9.93 -7.00 -12.97
C PRO A 69 11.02 -6.47 -13.92
N THR A 70 11.10 -7.01 -15.14
CA THR A 70 12.09 -6.66 -16.15
C THR A 70 11.50 -6.01 -17.40
N SER A 71 10.17 -5.79 -17.45
CA SER A 71 9.49 -5.18 -18.61
C SER A 71 8.32 -4.29 -18.18
N ASN A 72 8.15 -3.16 -18.87
CA ASN A 72 6.99 -2.30 -18.63
C ASN A 72 5.71 -2.93 -19.18
N ASP A 73 4.57 -2.43 -18.69
CA ASP A 73 3.27 -2.68 -19.30
C ASP A 73 3.22 -2.21 -20.75
N VAL A 74 2.35 -2.85 -21.54
CA VAL A 74 1.95 -2.42 -22.88
C VAL A 74 0.48 -2.05 -22.84
N TYR A 75 0.18 -0.76 -22.74
CA TYR A 75 -1.16 -0.25 -22.42
C TYR A 75 -2.19 -0.40 -23.57
N ASP A 76 -2.61 -1.63 -23.85
CA ASP A 76 -3.68 -1.98 -24.78
C ASP A 76 -4.46 -3.23 -24.32
N SER A 77 -5.65 -3.43 -24.89
CA SER A 77 -6.54 -4.52 -24.49
C SER A 77 -5.99 -5.92 -24.76
N ASN A 78 -5.08 -6.11 -25.72
CA ASN A 78 -4.51 -7.41 -26.04
C ASN A 78 -3.48 -7.86 -25.00
N HIS A 79 -2.91 -6.91 -24.27
CA HIS A 79 -1.95 -7.17 -23.21
C HIS A 79 -2.57 -7.16 -21.81
N LYS A 80 -3.89 -6.91 -21.69
CA LYS A 80 -4.59 -6.96 -20.41
C LYS A 80 -4.29 -8.29 -19.70
N THR A 81 -3.82 -8.21 -18.47
CA THR A 81 -3.51 -9.39 -17.66
C THR A 81 -4.79 -10.23 -17.45
N PRO A 82 -4.76 -11.55 -17.71
CA PRO A 82 -5.91 -12.42 -17.47
C PRO A 82 -6.29 -12.47 -15.99
N ALA A 83 -7.58 -12.67 -15.70
CA ALA A 83 -8.01 -12.95 -14.34
C ALA A 83 -7.48 -14.31 -13.88
N ALA A 84 -7.12 -14.41 -12.61
CA ALA A 84 -6.78 -15.68 -11.97
C ALA A 84 -8.05 -16.29 -11.35
N PRO A 85 -8.32 -17.59 -11.53
CA PRO A 85 -9.50 -18.19 -10.91
C PRO A 85 -9.29 -18.38 -9.40
N GLN A 86 -10.38 -18.26 -8.63
CA GLN A 86 -10.41 -18.50 -7.18
C GLN A 86 -10.21 -19.99 -6.89
N CYS A 87 -9.49 -20.30 -5.80
CA CYS A 87 -9.35 -21.66 -5.27
C CYS A 87 -10.08 -21.80 -3.93
N GLU A 88 -10.19 -23.04 -3.46
CA GLU A 88 -10.71 -23.32 -2.12
C GLU A 88 -9.78 -22.76 -1.05
N TYR A 89 -10.37 -22.11 -0.06
CA TYR A 89 -9.69 -21.67 1.14
C TYR A 89 -9.03 -22.86 1.86
N PRO A 90 -7.78 -22.73 2.36
CA PRO A 90 -6.99 -21.50 2.52
C PRO A 90 -6.07 -21.12 1.33
N ASP A 91 -6.19 -21.74 0.16
CA ASP A 91 -5.25 -21.52 -0.96
C ASP A 91 -5.55 -20.24 -1.76
N VAL A 92 -5.55 -19.09 -1.07
CA VAL A 92 -5.97 -17.78 -1.62
C VAL A 92 -5.01 -17.29 -2.71
N GLY A 93 -3.71 -17.50 -2.56
CA GLY A 93 -2.67 -17.13 -3.54
C GLY A 93 -2.51 -18.09 -4.72
N CYS A 94 -3.42 -19.05 -4.91
CA CYS A 94 -3.33 -19.98 -6.03
C CYS A 94 -3.44 -19.25 -7.38
N LYS A 95 -2.70 -19.72 -8.40
CA LYS A 95 -2.88 -19.34 -9.82
C LYS A 95 -2.78 -17.84 -10.14
N CYS A 96 -2.36 -17.03 -9.17
CA CYS A 96 -1.98 -15.64 -9.34
C CYS A 96 -0.49 -15.51 -8.99
N ARG A 97 0.08 -14.35 -9.29
CA ARG A 97 1.41 -13.98 -8.80
C ARG A 97 1.45 -14.05 -7.27
N ASN A 98 2.50 -14.66 -6.74
CA ASN A 98 2.83 -14.64 -5.31
C ASN A 98 4.23 -14.01 -5.11
N PRO A 99 4.66 -13.74 -3.86
CA PRO A 99 5.97 -13.14 -3.61
C PRO A 99 7.17 -13.92 -4.17
N GLY A 100 7.06 -15.25 -4.35
CA GLY A 100 8.09 -16.07 -4.99
C GLY A 100 9.42 -16.17 -4.23
N VAL A 101 9.50 -15.64 -3.01
CA VAL A 101 10.68 -15.65 -2.14
C VAL A 101 10.30 -16.12 -0.75
N ALA A 102 11.26 -16.65 0.01
CA ALA A 102 11.01 -17.12 1.37
C ALA A 102 10.50 -15.98 2.27
N ILE A 103 9.67 -16.32 3.26
CA ILE A 103 9.26 -15.38 4.31
C ILE A 103 10.49 -14.78 5.01
N ASN A 104 10.30 -13.63 5.65
CA ASN A 104 11.35 -12.80 6.24
C ASN A 104 12.36 -12.26 5.22
N ASN A 105 11.90 -11.94 4.01
CA ASN A 105 12.70 -11.26 2.99
C ASN A 105 11.91 -10.09 2.39
N ALA A 106 12.64 -9.15 1.78
CA ALA A 106 12.00 -8.15 0.94
C ALA A 106 11.24 -8.85 -0.20
N GLY A 107 10.00 -8.42 -0.44
CA GLY A 107 9.20 -8.89 -1.55
C GLY A 107 9.75 -8.42 -2.90
N PRO A 108 9.34 -9.03 -4.02
CA PRO A 108 9.75 -8.61 -5.35
C PRO A 108 9.07 -7.30 -5.77
N ASP A 109 9.65 -6.63 -6.77
CA ASP A 109 9.11 -5.41 -7.39
C ASP A 109 7.68 -5.61 -7.93
N PHE A 110 6.86 -4.55 -7.85
CA PHE A 110 5.55 -4.47 -8.48
C PHE A 110 5.24 -3.02 -8.87
N PRO A 111 4.32 -2.77 -9.81
CA PRO A 111 3.98 -1.41 -10.22
C PRO A 111 3.07 -0.72 -9.19
N ILE A 112 3.25 0.58 -9.04
CA ILE A 112 2.27 1.47 -8.40
C ILE A 112 1.60 2.30 -9.51
N TYR A 113 0.31 2.08 -9.71
CA TYR A 113 -0.48 2.91 -10.61
C TYR A 113 -0.97 4.13 -9.82
N TYR A 114 -0.20 5.21 -9.88
CA TYR A 114 -0.50 6.40 -9.10
C TYR A 114 -1.23 7.47 -9.91
N THR A 115 -2.02 8.26 -9.20
CA THR A 115 -2.56 9.52 -9.70
C THR A 115 -2.40 10.59 -8.62
N PHE A 116 -2.52 11.85 -9.00
CA PHE A 116 -2.61 12.94 -8.04
C PHE A 116 -3.65 13.96 -8.50
N LYS A 117 -4.17 14.73 -7.55
CA LYS A 117 -5.12 15.80 -7.82
C LYS A 117 -5.03 16.88 -6.76
N ARG A 118 -5.00 18.14 -7.20
CA ARG A 118 -5.27 19.28 -6.32
C ARG A 118 -6.77 19.41 -6.12
N CYS A 119 -7.21 19.32 -4.87
CA CYS A 119 -8.63 19.36 -4.49
C CYS A 119 -9.06 20.75 -4.00
N SER A 120 -8.12 21.54 -3.49
CA SER A 120 -8.28 22.95 -3.15
C SER A 120 -6.93 23.66 -3.15
N ASP A 121 -6.90 24.96 -2.85
CA ASP A 121 -5.66 25.73 -2.72
C ASP A 121 -4.75 25.25 -1.57
N THR A 122 -5.29 24.45 -0.65
CA THR A 122 -4.59 23.94 0.53
C THR A 122 -4.64 22.42 0.61
N GLU A 123 -5.07 21.72 -0.44
CA GLU A 123 -5.20 20.26 -0.42
C GLU A 123 -4.78 19.60 -1.74
N VAL A 124 -3.88 18.63 -1.63
CA VAL A 124 -3.42 17.77 -2.73
C VAL A 124 -3.49 16.33 -2.29
N ARG A 125 -4.06 15.46 -3.13
CA ARG A 125 -4.18 14.02 -2.85
C ARG A 125 -3.33 13.22 -3.84
N VAL A 126 -2.61 12.24 -3.33
CA VAL A 126 -1.91 11.22 -4.14
C VAL A 126 -2.57 9.87 -3.88
N VAL A 127 -2.90 9.15 -4.93
CA VAL A 127 -3.51 7.82 -4.88
C VAL A 127 -2.48 6.80 -5.34
N TYR A 128 -2.27 5.74 -4.57
CA TYR A 128 -1.39 4.62 -4.87
C TYR A 128 -2.27 3.39 -5.09
N ASN A 129 -2.46 2.95 -6.33
CA ASN A 129 -3.29 1.77 -6.62
C ASN A 129 -2.41 0.54 -6.87
N LEU A 130 -2.83 -0.58 -6.29
CA LEU A 130 -2.31 -1.92 -6.49
C LEU A 130 -3.31 -2.73 -7.32
N PHE A 131 -2.78 -3.53 -8.25
CA PHE A 131 -3.57 -4.43 -9.07
C PHE A 131 -3.30 -5.88 -8.71
N TYR A 132 -4.35 -6.68 -8.59
CA TYR A 132 -4.28 -8.12 -8.39
C TYR A 132 -5.12 -8.84 -9.44
N GLU A 133 -4.72 -10.07 -9.80
CA GLU A 133 -5.41 -10.88 -10.82
C GLU A 133 -6.78 -11.41 -10.34
N LYS A 134 -7.00 -11.38 -9.02
CA LYS A 134 -8.24 -11.79 -8.35
C LYS A 134 -8.28 -11.26 -6.92
N ASP A 135 -9.45 -11.33 -6.33
CA ASP A 135 -9.71 -11.18 -4.90
C ASP A 135 -10.27 -12.48 -4.32
N GLY A 136 -9.93 -12.80 -3.06
CA GLY A 136 -10.60 -13.82 -2.27
C GLY A 136 -10.44 -15.27 -2.71
N ALA A 137 -11.32 -16.11 -2.16
CA ALA A 137 -11.34 -17.55 -2.35
C ALA A 137 -12.76 -18.13 -2.29
N LYS A 138 -12.89 -19.39 -2.65
CA LYS A 138 -14.11 -20.19 -2.44
C LYS A 138 -14.05 -20.86 -1.08
N VAL A 139 -15.18 -20.95 -0.40
CA VAL A 139 -15.29 -21.60 0.91
C VAL A 139 -16.27 -22.75 0.80
N ALA A 140 -15.74 -23.96 0.95
CA ALA A 140 -16.48 -25.23 0.88
C ALA A 140 -17.29 -25.39 -0.43
N GLY A 141 -16.82 -24.81 -1.53
CA GLY A 141 -17.48 -24.82 -2.83
C GLY A 141 -18.86 -24.15 -2.91
N ILE A 142 -19.35 -23.52 -1.83
CA ILE A 142 -20.72 -22.98 -1.74
C ILE A 142 -20.77 -21.48 -1.45
N ILE A 143 -19.71 -20.90 -0.88
CA ILE A 143 -19.61 -19.47 -0.61
C ILE A 143 -18.45 -18.94 -1.44
N ASP A 144 -18.77 -18.15 -2.47
CA ASP A 144 -17.76 -17.35 -3.15
C ASP A 144 -17.54 -16.09 -2.32
N THR A 145 -16.35 -15.96 -1.74
CA THR A 145 -16.00 -14.70 -1.09
C THR A 145 -15.45 -13.73 -2.12
N GLY A 146 -14.83 -14.21 -3.21
CA GLY A 146 -13.96 -13.45 -4.09
C GLY A 146 -14.58 -13.02 -5.43
N HIS A 147 -13.74 -12.44 -6.28
CA HIS A 147 -14.07 -12.08 -7.66
C HIS A 147 -12.82 -11.98 -8.53
N ASP A 148 -13.03 -11.89 -9.84
CA ASP A 148 -11.97 -11.65 -10.81
C ASP A 148 -11.46 -10.21 -10.66
N TYR A 149 -10.14 -10.06 -10.77
CA TYR A 149 -9.40 -8.82 -10.57
C TYR A 149 -9.59 -8.17 -9.19
N ASP A 150 -8.64 -7.33 -8.82
CA ASP A 150 -8.80 -6.45 -7.67
C ASP A 150 -7.99 -5.17 -7.84
N TRP A 151 -8.56 -4.07 -7.36
CA TRP A 151 -7.96 -2.74 -7.39
C TRP A 151 -8.07 -2.12 -6.00
N GLU A 152 -6.99 -2.23 -5.25
CA GLU A 152 -6.89 -1.68 -3.90
C GLU A 152 -6.01 -0.44 -3.89
N ARG A 153 -6.21 0.45 -2.91
CA ARG A 153 -5.54 1.75 -2.92
C ARG A 153 -5.29 2.36 -1.55
N VAL A 154 -4.26 3.19 -1.52
CA VAL A 154 -3.98 4.13 -0.45
C VAL A 154 -4.09 5.54 -1.00
N ILE A 155 -4.76 6.44 -0.29
CA ILE A 155 -4.78 7.87 -0.63
C ILE A 155 -4.07 8.63 0.48
N ILE A 156 -3.03 9.38 0.13
CA ILE A 156 -2.38 10.31 1.04
C ILE A 156 -2.86 11.72 0.73
N ILE A 157 -3.47 12.35 1.73
CA ILE A 157 -3.96 13.72 1.66
C ILE A 157 -2.90 14.62 2.26
N HIS A 158 -2.45 15.61 1.48
CA HIS A 158 -1.49 16.62 1.89
C HIS A 158 -2.24 17.93 2.11
N SER A 159 -1.98 18.57 3.24
CA SER A 159 -2.59 19.85 3.58
C SER A 159 -1.51 20.92 3.76
N ARG A 160 -1.84 22.15 3.36
CA ARG A 160 -1.00 23.32 3.61
C ARG A 160 -1.41 24.00 4.91
N ASP A 161 -0.44 24.33 5.75
CA ASP A 161 -0.64 25.14 6.96
C ASP A 161 -0.56 26.65 6.69
N ASP A 162 -0.81 27.46 7.72
CA ASP A 162 -0.75 28.93 7.63
C ASP A 162 0.66 29.47 7.34
N ASN A 163 1.70 28.67 7.60
CA ASN A 163 3.09 29.00 7.28
C ASN A 163 3.46 28.65 5.83
N LYS A 164 2.48 28.20 5.04
CA LYS A 164 2.66 27.76 3.63
C LYS A 164 3.54 26.52 3.50
N MET A 165 3.51 25.67 4.52
CA MET A 165 4.19 24.39 4.53
C MET A 165 3.18 23.27 4.31
N TRP A 166 3.53 22.34 3.42
CA TRP A 166 2.76 21.17 3.08
C TRP A 166 3.32 19.94 3.78
N ALA A 167 2.44 19.11 4.32
CA ALA A 167 2.76 17.80 4.85
C ALA A 167 1.56 16.86 4.65
N PRO A 168 1.74 15.54 4.70
CA PRO A 168 0.61 14.62 4.77
C PRO A 168 -0.17 14.87 6.07
N SER A 169 -1.49 15.00 5.93
CA SER A 169 -2.42 15.24 7.04
C SER A 169 -3.29 14.02 7.33
N ARG A 170 -3.57 13.19 6.32
CA ARG A 170 -4.37 11.96 6.45
C ARG A 170 -3.93 10.87 5.48
N ALA A 171 -4.24 9.63 5.83
CA ALA A 171 -4.20 8.48 4.94
C ALA A 171 -5.58 7.80 4.90
N LEU A 172 -6.07 7.51 3.70
CA LEU A 172 -7.24 6.65 3.48
C LEU A 172 -6.74 5.31 2.97
N LEU A 173 -6.96 4.25 3.75
CA LEU A 173 -6.56 2.88 3.39
C LEU A 173 -7.81 2.13 2.95
N SER A 174 -7.83 1.61 1.72
CA SER A 174 -9.00 0.91 1.19
C SER A 174 -9.37 -0.31 2.04
N SER A 175 -10.67 -0.44 2.32
CA SER A 175 -11.23 -1.58 3.05
C SER A 175 -12.61 -1.87 2.50
N HIS A 176 -12.70 -2.93 1.69
CA HIS A 176 -13.94 -3.33 1.04
C HIS A 176 -14.57 -2.17 0.24
N SER A 177 -15.77 -1.71 0.63
CA SER A 177 -16.48 -0.62 -0.06
C SER A 177 -16.07 0.80 0.37
N GLY A 178 -15.18 0.95 1.35
CA GLY A 178 -14.83 2.25 1.93
C GLY A 178 -13.35 2.39 2.29
N TYR A 179 -13.06 3.16 3.34
CA TYR A 179 -11.69 3.40 3.80
C TYR A 179 -11.57 3.41 5.32
N HIS A 180 -10.45 2.91 5.82
CA HIS A 180 -9.92 3.36 7.11
C HIS A 180 -9.38 4.79 6.93
N ASN A 181 -10.01 5.76 7.58
CA ASN A 181 -9.69 7.17 7.44
C ASN A 181 -8.86 7.67 8.65
N LEU A 182 -7.54 7.67 8.50
CA LEU A 182 -6.59 7.94 9.58
C LEU A 182 -6.03 9.36 9.48
N ALA A 183 -6.03 10.11 10.59
CA ALA A 183 -5.16 11.28 10.67
C ALA A 183 -3.69 10.81 10.65
N TRP A 184 -2.79 11.59 10.06
CA TRP A 184 -1.41 11.15 9.86
C TRP A 184 -0.71 10.74 11.16
N GLY A 185 -0.94 11.50 12.24
CA GLY A 185 -0.36 11.20 13.56
C GLY A 185 -1.01 10.03 14.31
N ASP A 186 -2.12 9.50 13.83
CA ASP A 186 -2.79 8.33 14.39
C ASP A 186 -2.29 7.02 13.78
N ILE A 187 -1.64 7.07 12.61
CA ILE A 187 -1.04 5.90 11.95
C ILE A 187 -0.08 5.23 12.92
N GLN A 188 -0.28 3.94 13.20
CA GLN A 188 0.45 3.23 14.24
C GLN A 188 1.97 3.21 14.00
N ASN A 189 2.38 3.05 12.74
CA ASN A 189 3.78 2.91 12.36
C ASN A 189 4.10 3.73 11.11
N THR A 190 5.08 4.62 11.23
CA THR A 190 5.68 5.37 10.12
C THR A 190 7.20 5.24 10.18
N LEU A 191 7.86 5.31 9.04
CA LEU A 191 9.31 5.20 8.87
C LEU A 191 9.89 6.50 8.29
N THR A 192 11.14 6.81 8.63
CA THR A 192 11.90 7.83 7.90
C THR A 192 12.43 7.25 6.58
N THR A 193 12.80 8.13 5.64
CA THR A 193 13.46 7.70 4.39
C THR A 193 14.77 6.96 4.68
N GLU A 194 15.53 7.38 5.70
CA GLU A 194 16.79 6.74 6.09
C GLU A 194 16.58 5.31 6.61
N GLU A 195 15.51 5.06 7.37
CA GLU A 195 15.17 3.71 7.87
C GLU A 195 14.84 2.77 6.71
N ILE A 196 14.08 3.25 5.71
CA ILE A 196 13.81 2.49 4.48
C ILE A 196 15.11 2.20 3.72
N GLN A 197 15.97 3.19 3.52
CA GLN A 197 17.24 3.03 2.81
C GLN A 197 18.21 2.08 3.54
N ALA A 198 18.15 2.03 4.87
CA ALA A 198 18.92 1.08 5.67
C ALA A 198 18.37 -0.36 5.60
N GLY A 199 17.24 -0.59 4.94
CA GLY A 199 16.56 -1.89 4.88
C GLY A 199 15.83 -2.25 6.18
N ALA A 200 15.70 -1.31 7.11
CA ALA A 200 15.07 -1.46 8.42
C ALA A 200 13.57 -1.17 8.32
N ALA A 201 12.87 -1.81 7.39
CA ALA A 201 11.44 -1.57 7.25
C ALA A 201 10.61 -2.37 8.28
N ASN A 202 11.09 -3.55 8.68
CA ASN A 202 10.38 -4.41 9.62
C ASN A 202 10.36 -3.84 11.04
N ASP A 203 11.44 -3.19 11.45
CA ASP A 203 11.60 -2.47 12.72
C ASP A 203 12.14 -1.07 12.41
N PRO A 204 11.63 0.01 13.02
CA PRO A 204 10.90 0.04 14.30
C PRO A 204 9.37 -0.06 14.18
N ASN A 205 8.71 -0.39 15.29
CA ASN A 205 7.25 -0.33 15.44
C ASN A 205 6.87 0.66 16.56
N GLY A 206 5.70 1.29 16.46
CA GLY A 206 5.19 2.29 17.39
C GLY A 206 5.72 3.71 17.16
N VAL A 207 6.54 3.94 16.13
CA VAL A 207 7.01 5.27 15.72
C VAL A 207 5.96 5.91 14.82
N ARG A 208 5.64 7.17 15.05
CA ARG A 208 4.60 7.92 14.33
C ARG A 208 5.12 9.24 13.82
N ASN A 209 4.37 9.86 12.91
CA ASN A 209 4.68 11.18 12.33
C ASN A 209 5.97 11.25 11.51
N ASN A 210 6.49 10.12 11.00
CA ASN A 210 7.53 10.12 9.97
C ASN A 210 6.89 10.17 8.55
N ASP A 211 7.73 10.06 7.53
CA ASP A 211 7.37 10.28 6.14
C ASP A 211 6.61 9.10 5.49
N HIS A 212 6.89 7.87 5.88
CA HIS A 212 6.41 6.68 5.17
C HIS A 212 5.54 5.77 6.04
N PRO A 213 4.22 5.66 5.80
CA PRO A 213 3.35 4.81 6.59
C PRO A 213 3.61 3.33 6.27
N LYS A 214 3.62 2.47 7.29
CA LYS A 214 3.56 1.02 7.07
C LYS A 214 2.12 0.64 6.72
N VAL A 215 1.94 -0.02 5.59
CA VAL A 215 0.63 -0.50 5.12
C VAL A 215 0.66 -2.02 5.02
N TYR A 216 -0.17 -2.67 5.82
CA TYR A 216 -0.35 -4.11 5.88
C TYR A 216 -1.53 -4.51 5.01
N VAL A 217 -1.25 -5.33 4.00
CA VAL A 217 -2.24 -5.87 3.06
C VAL A 217 -2.81 -7.15 3.65
N SER A 218 -4.14 -7.24 3.69
CA SER A 218 -4.79 -8.47 4.16
C SER A 218 -4.56 -9.63 3.21
N TRP A 219 -4.35 -10.81 3.80
CA TRP A 219 -3.84 -11.99 3.10
C TRP A 219 -4.80 -12.54 2.04
N SER A 220 -6.11 -12.49 2.28
CA SER A 220 -7.11 -13.02 1.35
C SER A 220 -7.87 -11.96 0.57
N LYS A 221 -8.04 -10.74 1.11
CA LYS A 221 -9.00 -9.75 0.62
C LYS A 221 -8.40 -8.40 0.25
N HIS A 222 -7.08 -8.31 0.29
CA HIS A 222 -6.26 -7.15 -0.05
C HIS A 222 -6.58 -5.79 0.62
N ALA A 223 -7.58 -5.72 1.51
CA ALA A 223 -7.84 -4.55 2.36
C ALA A 223 -6.57 -4.10 3.10
N HIS A 224 -6.42 -2.79 3.25
CA HIS A 224 -5.23 -2.13 3.75
C HIS A 224 -5.40 -1.62 5.19
N PHE A 225 -4.37 -1.83 6.01
CA PHE A 225 -4.36 -1.46 7.42
C PHE A 225 -3.03 -0.82 7.82
N ASP A 226 -3.04 0.02 8.86
CA ASP A 226 -1.81 0.56 9.48
C ASP A 226 -1.26 -0.34 10.60
N THR A 227 -1.97 -1.44 10.89
CA THR A 227 -1.68 -2.38 11.97
C THR A 227 -1.49 -3.80 11.46
N ARG A 228 -0.64 -4.57 12.16
CA ARG A 228 -0.50 -6.01 11.99
C ARG A 228 -1.60 -6.77 12.73
N ASN A 229 -2.12 -7.85 12.16
CA ASN A 229 -3.07 -8.76 12.84
C ASN A 229 -2.85 -10.20 12.40
N THR A 230 -2.38 -11.04 13.32
CA THR A 230 -2.15 -12.47 13.08
C THR A 230 -3.01 -13.38 13.94
N GLY A 231 -4.08 -12.84 14.53
CA GLY A 231 -4.96 -13.57 15.45
C GLY A 231 -6.07 -14.37 14.77
N TRP A 232 -6.46 -13.99 13.56
CA TRP A 232 -7.61 -14.55 12.86
C TRP A 232 -7.27 -14.98 11.44
N ASN A 233 -7.56 -16.24 11.12
CA ASN A 233 -7.28 -16.85 9.82
C ASN A 233 -8.41 -17.79 9.39
N ASP A 234 -9.63 -17.55 9.87
CA ASP A 234 -10.83 -18.21 9.36
C ASP A 234 -11.40 -17.43 8.16
N PRO A 235 -12.22 -18.06 7.30
CA PRO A 235 -12.74 -17.40 6.11
C PRO A 235 -13.61 -16.16 6.39
N LEU A 236 -14.37 -16.15 7.49
CA LEU A 236 -15.28 -15.04 7.79
C LEU A 236 -14.50 -13.81 8.21
N SER A 237 -13.45 -13.98 9.02
CA SER A 237 -12.64 -12.86 9.49
C SER A 237 -11.95 -12.12 8.34
N GLN A 238 -11.68 -12.77 7.20
CA GLN A 238 -11.01 -12.16 6.06
C GLN A 238 -11.86 -11.07 5.37
N SER A 239 -13.18 -11.07 5.57
CA SER A 239 -14.09 -10.05 5.02
C SER A 239 -14.40 -8.93 6.02
N THR A 240 -13.55 -8.74 7.03
CA THR A 240 -13.73 -7.79 8.13
C THR A 240 -12.40 -7.16 8.54
N ASP A 241 -12.44 -6.19 9.45
CA ASP A 241 -11.23 -5.58 10.03
C ASP A 241 -10.33 -6.56 10.83
N ASN A 242 -10.83 -7.77 11.10
CA ASN A 242 -10.06 -8.85 11.70
C ASN A 242 -9.20 -9.63 10.70
N ALA A 243 -9.21 -9.29 9.41
CA ALA A 243 -8.48 -10.02 8.38
C ALA A 243 -6.99 -10.21 8.72
N PHE A 244 -6.46 -11.38 8.37
CA PHE A 244 -5.07 -11.71 8.63
C PHE A 244 -4.15 -10.79 7.81
N ARG A 245 -3.12 -10.26 8.46
CA ARG A 245 -2.08 -9.45 7.83
C ARG A 245 -0.81 -9.48 8.67
N SER A 246 0.31 -9.79 8.04
CA SER A 246 1.61 -9.91 8.69
C SER A 246 2.68 -9.14 7.91
N ASN A 247 3.93 -9.32 8.32
CA ASN A 247 5.11 -8.69 7.77
C ASN A 247 6.12 -9.74 7.26
N ASP A 248 5.60 -10.87 6.77
CA ASP A 248 6.42 -11.95 6.23
C ASP A 248 7.22 -11.48 5.02
N TRP A 249 6.65 -10.56 4.23
CA TRP A 249 7.36 -9.82 3.19
C TRP A 249 7.11 -8.33 3.34
N TRP A 250 8.10 -7.53 2.93
CA TRP A 250 8.00 -6.08 2.89
C TRP A 250 8.61 -5.54 1.61
N HIS A 251 8.07 -4.45 1.07
CA HIS A 251 8.64 -3.85 -0.13
C HIS A 251 8.42 -2.34 -0.18
N TYR A 252 9.52 -1.60 -0.36
CA TYR A 252 9.49 -0.19 -0.73
C TYR A 252 9.57 -0.10 -2.25
N VAL A 253 8.50 0.35 -2.89
CA VAL A 253 8.48 0.42 -4.35
C VAL A 253 9.31 1.62 -4.81
N SER A 254 10.33 1.36 -5.62
CA SER A 254 11.14 2.42 -6.24
C SER A 254 10.34 3.22 -7.29
N LYS A 255 10.62 4.52 -7.41
CA LYS A 255 10.07 5.43 -8.44
C LYS A 255 10.06 4.87 -9.86
N LYS A 256 11.01 4.01 -10.23
CA LYS A 256 11.05 3.38 -11.57
C LYS A 256 9.77 2.58 -11.89
N ASN A 257 9.08 2.10 -10.86
CA ASN A 257 7.86 1.29 -10.96
C ASN A 257 6.58 2.13 -10.77
N TYR A 258 6.70 3.46 -10.69
CA TYR A 258 5.55 4.36 -10.54
C TYR A 258 5.02 4.71 -11.93
N VAL A 259 3.75 4.38 -12.16
CA VAL A 259 3.05 4.60 -13.43
C VAL A 259 1.99 5.69 -13.22
N LEU A 260 2.20 6.88 -13.80
CA LEU A 260 1.19 7.93 -13.78
C LEU A 260 -0.01 7.48 -14.62
N SER A 261 -1.15 7.29 -13.97
CA SER A 261 -2.30 6.56 -14.49
C SER A 261 -3.57 7.42 -14.55
N ASP A 262 -3.42 8.72 -14.72
CA ASP A 262 -4.55 9.62 -14.94
C ASP A 262 -5.02 9.59 -16.41
N ASN A 263 -6.21 10.14 -16.67
CA ASN A 263 -6.81 10.11 -18.01
C ASN A 263 -6.02 10.86 -19.10
N SER A 264 -4.96 11.59 -18.76
CA SER A 264 -4.09 12.23 -19.75
C SER A 264 -3.04 11.27 -20.33
N THR A 265 -2.66 10.23 -19.59
CA THR A 265 -1.63 9.26 -19.99
C THR A 265 -2.18 8.07 -20.75
N ASP A 266 -1.33 7.37 -21.50
CA ASP A 266 -1.72 6.14 -22.21
C ASP A 266 -2.11 5.03 -21.21
N ALA A 267 -1.41 4.96 -20.07
CA ALA A 267 -1.74 4.05 -18.99
C ALA A 267 -3.16 4.28 -18.45
N GLY A 268 -3.51 5.52 -18.09
CA GLY A 268 -4.84 5.82 -17.57
C GLY A 268 -5.94 5.61 -18.60
N LYS A 269 -5.71 5.97 -19.87
CA LYS A 269 -6.67 5.68 -20.96
C LYS A 269 -6.91 4.18 -21.12
N ALA A 270 -5.86 3.37 -21.15
CA ALA A 270 -6.00 1.92 -21.26
C ALA A 270 -6.72 1.33 -20.05
N LEU A 271 -6.31 1.69 -18.84
CA LEU A 271 -6.94 1.27 -17.57
C LEU A 271 -8.44 1.61 -17.54
N GLY A 272 -8.84 2.78 -18.02
CA GLY A 272 -10.24 3.22 -18.06
C GLY A 272 -11.05 2.63 -19.22
N SER A 273 -10.40 2.00 -20.20
CA SER A 273 -11.06 1.49 -21.42
C SER A 273 -11.42 0.00 -21.36
N VAL A 274 -10.80 -0.76 -20.45
CA VAL A 274 -11.03 -2.20 -20.32
C VAL A 274 -11.95 -2.51 -19.14
N ASP A 275 -12.70 -3.61 -19.29
CA ASP A 275 -13.59 -4.10 -18.23
C ASP A 275 -12.80 -4.88 -17.18
N TRP A 276 -12.78 -4.41 -15.93
CA TRP A 276 -12.14 -5.09 -14.79
C TRP A 276 -13.14 -5.92 -13.96
N GLY A 277 -14.31 -6.23 -14.50
CA GLY A 277 -15.35 -6.96 -13.79
C GLY A 277 -15.92 -6.13 -12.63
N SER A 278 -16.01 -6.73 -11.44
CA SER A 278 -16.46 -6.03 -10.23
C SER A 278 -15.42 -5.12 -9.60
N ALA A 279 -14.15 -5.18 -10.03
CA ALA A 279 -13.07 -4.32 -9.54
C ALA A 279 -13.14 -2.92 -10.18
N THR A 280 -14.13 -2.13 -9.80
CA THR A 280 -14.42 -0.82 -10.43
C THR A 280 -13.51 0.31 -9.97
N SER A 281 -12.65 0.08 -8.97
CA SER A 281 -11.76 1.05 -8.32
C SER A 281 -10.45 1.33 -9.08
N ASN A 282 -10.46 1.24 -10.42
CA ASN A 282 -9.27 1.53 -11.22
C ASN A 282 -8.81 3.00 -11.08
N PRO A 283 -7.54 3.32 -11.41
CA PRO A 283 -6.96 4.64 -11.13
C PRO A 283 -7.72 5.83 -11.75
N PRO A 284 -8.13 5.80 -13.03
CA PRO A 284 -8.96 6.86 -13.62
C PRO A 284 -10.27 7.12 -12.88
N TYR A 285 -10.99 6.07 -12.50
CA TYR A 285 -12.26 6.17 -11.79
C TYR A 285 -12.06 6.80 -10.40
N VAL A 286 -11.05 6.35 -9.67
CA VAL A 286 -10.73 6.89 -8.34
C VAL A 286 -10.34 8.36 -8.43
N GLN A 287 -9.50 8.75 -9.39
CA GLN A 287 -9.03 10.13 -9.53
C GLN A 287 -10.18 11.12 -9.76
N GLN A 288 -11.25 10.71 -10.46
CA GLN A 288 -12.43 11.56 -10.66
C GLN A 288 -13.07 11.95 -9.33
N ASN A 289 -13.15 10.99 -8.39
CA ASN A 289 -13.87 11.11 -7.12
C ASN A 289 -12.94 11.37 -5.91
N VAL A 290 -11.62 11.41 -6.11
CA VAL A 290 -10.62 11.40 -5.02
C VAL A 290 -10.80 12.55 -4.02
N CYS A 291 -11.30 13.71 -4.45
CA CYS A 291 -11.48 14.89 -3.60
C CYS A 291 -12.65 14.77 -2.61
N THR A 292 -13.45 13.71 -2.69
CA THR A 292 -14.57 13.44 -1.78
C THR A 292 -14.54 11.99 -1.25
N ALA A 293 -13.43 11.27 -1.45
CA ALA A 293 -13.29 9.85 -1.16
C ALA A 293 -13.54 9.49 0.32
N GLU A 294 -13.31 10.41 1.25
CA GLU A 294 -13.57 10.25 2.68
C GLU A 294 -15.06 10.15 3.03
N ASN A 295 -15.96 10.52 2.10
CA ASN A 295 -17.41 10.46 2.27
C ASN A 295 -18.05 9.24 1.58
N SER A 296 -17.21 8.35 1.02
CA SER A 296 -17.61 7.16 0.26
C SER A 296 -17.65 5.91 1.12
#